data_AF-S9VXQ1-F1
#
_entry.id   AF-S9VXQ1-F1
#
_cell.length_a   1.000
_cell.length_b   1.000
_cell.length_c   1.000
_cell.angle_alpha   90.00
_cell.angle_beta   90.00
_cell.angle_gamma   90.00
#
_symmetry.space_group_name_H-M   'P 1'
#
loop_
_entity.id
_entity.type
_entity.pdbx_description
1 polymer ?
#
loop_
_entity_poly.entity_id
_entity_poly.type
_entity_poly.pdbx_seq_one_letter_code
_entity_poly.pdbx_strand_id
1 'polypeptide(L)'
;MEDKINLELRSENHSLLSKHPSSQEFSFVMCNPPFYGNEEELMNNKERVPYAVCTGSKNEMITQGGEVDFARRILQESKYRRDISWFTCLLGKKSSLVDVVQDLRNEKIDNYGIYEINLGKTKRWILSWSYSHRRPYNHLIRPASFSLPKLLPRKTLYEWNVGMDKQTFFETLDRFLDTMNVECSRHDDKVSVFSNGISWSRKARRMSKHQNPSQTNMGDNLWCTVCYNNDKGQCCWTEGKDYLVYESFCSTLHRKFKENSS
;
A
#
# COMPACT_ATOMS: atom_id res chain seq x y z
N MET A 1 -22.53 -20.06 -13.85
CA MET A 1 -21.69 -18.88 -13.54
C MET A 1 -22.54 -17.73 -13.03
N GLU A 2 -23.77 -17.61 -13.53
CA GLU A 2 -24.75 -16.59 -13.11
C GLU A 2 -25.09 -16.62 -11.61
N ASP A 3 -25.14 -17.80 -10.97
CA ASP A 3 -25.41 -17.92 -9.52
C ASP A 3 -24.29 -17.35 -8.59
N LYS A 4 -23.19 -16.87 -9.17
CA LYS A 4 -22.08 -16.24 -8.43
C LYS A 4 -22.09 -14.71 -8.52
N ILE A 5 -23.01 -14.12 -9.28
CA ILE A 5 -23.09 -12.67 -9.50
C ILE A 5 -24.44 -12.17 -8.97
N ASN A 6 -24.39 -11.38 -7.90
CA ASN A 6 -25.57 -10.70 -7.37
C ASN A 6 -25.56 -9.25 -7.87
N LEU A 7 -26.63 -8.84 -8.55
CA LEU A 7 -26.82 -7.47 -8.99
C LEU A 7 -27.74 -6.75 -8.02
N GLU A 8 -27.34 -5.55 -7.59
CA GLU A 8 -28.11 -4.70 -6.71
C GLU A 8 -28.32 -3.34 -7.38
N LEU A 9 -29.57 -2.96 -7.60
CA LEU A 9 -29.90 -1.66 -8.17
C LEU A 9 -29.65 -0.56 -7.12
N ARG A 10 -28.87 0.45 -7.48
CA ARG A 10 -28.51 1.59 -6.62
C ARG A 10 -29.05 2.90 -7.18
N SER A 11 -29.56 3.77 -6.30
CA SER A 11 -29.89 5.16 -6.60
C SER A 11 -28.79 6.07 -6.06
N GLU A 12 -28.78 7.34 -6.44
CA GLU A 12 -27.71 8.30 -6.08
C GLU A 12 -27.48 8.40 -4.56
N ASN A 13 -28.52 8.27 -3.74
CA ASN A 13 -28.43 8.38 -2.28
C ASN A 13 -28.02 7.09 -1.57
N HIS A 14 -27.99 5.94 -2.26
CA HIS A 14 -27.60 4.67 -1.66
C HIS A 14 -26.08 4.54 -1.50
N SER A 15 -25.62 4.00 -0.38
CA SER A 15 -24.20 3.63 -0.18
C SER A 15 -23.66 2.89 -1.40
N LEU A 16 -22.49 3.28 -1.89
CA LEU A 16 -21.81 2.60 -2.98
C LEU A 16 -21.24 1.24 -2.54
N LEU A 17 -20.89 1.11 -1.26
CA LEU A 17 -20.37 -0.12 -0.67
C LEU A 17 -21.46 -0.87 0.11
N SER A 18 -22.05 -1.89 -0.51
CA SER A 18 -23.14 -2.69 0.07
C SER A 18 -22.80 -3.25 1.45
N LYS A 19 -23.70 -3.07 2.42
CA LYS A 19 -23.58 -3.68 3.75
C LYS A 19 -24.02 -5.15 3.66
N HIS A 20 -23.07 -6.07 3.75
CA HIS A 20 -23.33 -7.50 3.85
C HIS A 20 -23.34 -7.95 5.32
N PRO A 21 -23.91 -9.12 5.64
CA PRO A 21 -23.85 -9.68 6.99
C PRO A 21 -22.40 -9.72 7.49
N SER A 22 -22.20 -9.37 8.76
CA SER A 22 -20.88 -9.11 9.35
C SER A 22 -19.91 -10.30 9.36
N SER A 23 -20.34 -11.50 8.95
CA SER A 23 -19.51 -12.71 8.87
C SER A 23 -18.81 -12.88 7.51
N GLN A 24 -19.15 -12.10 6.50
CA GLN A 24 -18.56 -12.24 5.17
C GLN A 24 -17.39 -11.26 5.00
N GLU A 25 -16.18 -11.80 4.82
CA GLU A 25 -15.00 -11.02 4.45
C GLU A 25 -14.84 -10.94 2.93
N PHE A 26 -14.41 -9.77 2.45
CA PHE A 26 -14.18 -9.49 1.04
C PHE A 26 -12.71 -9.14 0.81
N SER A 27 -12.12 -9.75 -0.22
CA SER A 27 -10.73 -9.47 -0.59
C SER A 27 -10.56 -8.06 -1.14
N PHE A 28 -11.48 -7.60 -1.98
CA PHE A 28 -11.38 -6.27 -2.58
C PHE A 28 -12.71 -5.74 -3.12
N VAL A 29 -12.72 -4.42 -3.37
CA VAL A 29 -13.71 -3.70 -4.18
C VAL A 29 -13.05 -3.17 -5.45
N MET A 30 -13.74 -3.28 -6.58
CA MET A 30 -13.38 -2.61 -7.84
C MET A 30 -14.38 -1.52 -8.16
N CYS A 31 -13.89 -0.36 -8.57
CA CYS A 31 -14.72 0.76 -8.99
C CYS A 31 -14.19 1.33 -10.31
N ASN A 32 -15.08 1.46 -11.31
CA ASN A 32 -14.89 2.27 -12.49
C ASN A 32 -15.93 3.41 -12.42
N PRO A 33 -15.58 4.57 -11.84
CA PRO A 33 -16.52 5.66 -11.63
C PRO A 33 -16.91 6.32 -12.97
N PRO A 34 -18.10 6.93 -13.05
CA PRO A 34 -18.42 7.83 -14.15
C PRO A 34 -17.42 8.99 -14.19
N PHE A 35 -16.84 9.26 -15.34
CA PHE A 35 -15.69 10.19 -15.43
C PHE A 35 -16.07 11.67 -15.40
N TYR A 36 -17.30 12.03 -15.81
CA TYR A 36 -17.67 13.42 -16.09
C TYR A 36 -18.65 13.97 -15.06
N GLY A 37 -18.51 15.25 -14.72
CA GLY A 37 -19.38 15.99 -13.79
C GLY A 37 -20.71 16.39 -14.41
N ASN A 38 -20.73 16.63 -15.73
CA ASN A 38 -21.87 17.11 -16.49
C ASN A 38 -21.69 16.82 -18.00
N GLU A 39 -22.71 17.14 -18.80
CA GLU A 39 -22.69 16.92 -20.26
C GLU A 39 -21.67 17.80 -20.98
N GLU A 40 -21.41 19.02 -20.50
CA GLU A 40 -20.44 19.94 -21.09
C GLU A 40 -19.02 19.37 -21.02
N GLU A 41 -18.62 18.84 -19.86
CA GLU A 41 -17.32 18.21 -19.67
C GLU A 41 -17.13 16.97 -20.56
N LEU A 42 -18.22 16.22 -20.77
CA LEU A 42 -18.23 15.11 -21.70
C LEU A 42 -18.03 15.59 -23.14
N MET A 43 -18.76 16.62 -23.58
CA MET A 43 -18.67 17.15 -24.95
C MET A 43 -17.29 17.75 -25.24
N ASN A 44 -16.71 18.48 -24.29
CA ASN A 44 -15.35 19.04 -24.42
C ASN A 44 -14.25 17.96 -24.52
N ASN A 45 -14.51 16.76 -24.02
CA ASN A 45 -13.59 15.61 -24.16
C ASN A 45 -13.84 14.78 -25.42
N LYS A 46 -15.01 14.90 -26.07
CA LYS A 46 -15.31 14.24 -27.34
C LYS A 46 -14.54 14.82 -28.53
N GLU A 47 -13.87 15.95 -28.42
CA GLU A 47 -12.97 16.41 -29.50
C GLU A 47 -11.65 15.59 -29.55
N ARG A 48 -11.41 14.73 -28.55
CA ARG A 48 -10.21 13.87 -28.42
C ARG A 48 -10.53 12.37 -28.56
N VAL A 49 -11.60 11.99 -29.27
CA VAL A 49 -12.11 10.60 -29.29
C VAL A 49 -10.99 9.60 -29.65
N PRO A 50 -10.75 8.57 -28.81
CA PRO A 50 -10.12 7.34 -29.26
C PRO A 50 -11.03 6.67 -30.30
N TYR A 51 -10.51 5.85 -31.19
CA TYR A 51 -11.28 5.09 -32.21
C TYR A 51 -12.44 4.21 -31.66
N ALA A 52 -12.61 4.12 -30.34
CA ALA A 52 -13.64 3.33 -29.68
C ALA A 52 -14.94 4.14 -29.52
N VAL A 53 -16.03 3.64 -30.10
CA VAL A 53 -17.38 4.13 -29.87
C VAL A 53 -17.67 4.04 -28.36
N CYS A 54 -17.91 5.17 -27.71
CA CYS A 54 -18.31 5.20 -26.31
C CYS A 54 -19.80 4.81 -26.24
N THR A 55 -20.08 3.53 -25.98
CA THR A 55 -21.44 2.97 -25.89
C THR A 55 -22.03 3.05 -24.48
N GLY A 56 -21.36 3.74 -23.55
CA GLY A 56 -21.84 3.90 -22.18
C GLY A 56 -23.15 4.71 -22.14
N SER A 57 -24.08 4.29 -21.29
CA SER A 57 -25.27 5.08 -20.97
C SER A 57 -24.90 6.38 -20.26
N LYS A 58 -25.76 7.40 -20.29
CA LYS A 58 -25.48 8.69 -19.62
C LYS A 58 -25.07 8.53 -18.15
N ASN A 59 -25.70 7.59 -17.44
CA ASN A 59 -25.44 7.30 -16.03
C ASN A 59 -24.11 6.54 -15.78
N GLU A 60 -23.53 5.90 -16.80
CA GLU A 60 -22.19 5.31 -16.73
C GLU A 60 -21.08 6.33 -17.03
N MET A 61 -21.45 7.48 -17.57
CA MET A 61 -20.51 8.50 -18.03
C MET A 61 -20.50 9.74 -17.14
N ILE A 62 -21.66 10.13 -16.62
CA ILE A 62 -21.85 11.38 -15.88
C ILE A 62 -22.34 11.08 -14.46
N THR A 63 -21.72 11.73 -13.49
CA THR A 63 -22.15 11.80 -12.09
C THR A 63 -21.87 13.21 -11.57
N GLN A 64 -22.70 13.74 -10.66
CA GLN A 64 -22.39 15.02 -10.02
C GLN A 64 -20.99 14.97 -9.40
N GLY A 65 -20.15 15.97 -9.70
CA GLY A 65 -18.76 16.04 -9.21
C GLY A 65 -17.75 15.13 -9.93
N GLY A 66 -18.21 14.33 -10.90
CA GLY A 66 -17.38 13.44 -11.72
C GLY A 66 -16.65 12.36 -10.93
N GLU A 67 -15.57 11.84 -11.52
CA GLU A 67 -14.82 10.72 -10.92
C GLU A 67 -14.20 11.04 -9.55
N VAL A 68 -13.90 12.31 -9.28
CA VAL A 68 -13.26 12.72 -8.03
C VAL A 68 -14.23 12.56 -6.87
N ASP A 69 -15.43 13.12 -6.97
CA ASP A 69 -16.42 13.03 -5.90
C ASP A 69 -16.94 11.61 -5.72
N PHE A 70 -17.03 10.84 -6.80
CA PHE A 70 -17.33 9.41 -6.73
C PHE A 70 -16.26 8.64 -5.95
N ALA A 71 -14.98 8.87 -6.25
CA ALA A 71 -13.85 8.26 -5.54
C ALA A 71 -13.79 8.70 -4.08
N ARG A 72 -14.06 9.98 -3.77
CA ARG A 72 -14.17 10.49 -2.40
C ARG A 72 -15.27 9.80 -1.62
N ARG A 73 -16.42 9.55 -2.26
CA ARG A 73 -17.52 8.82 -1.61
C ARG A 73 -17.12 7.39 -1.26
N ILE A 74 -16.47 6.66 -2.18
CA ILE A 74 -15.91 5.33 -1.87
C ILE A 74 -14.91 5.42 -0.72
N LEU A 75 -14.02 6.43 -0.72
CA LEU A 75 -13.05 6.66 0.35
C LEU A 75 -13.74 6.89 1.71
N GLN A 76 -14.77 7.74 1.77
CA GLN A 76 -15.51 8.02 3.01
C GLN A 76 -16.26 6.79 3.52
N GLU A 77 -16.90 6.02 2.64
CA GLU A 77 -17.58 4.78 3.01
C GLU A 77 -16.59 3.69 3.46
N SER A 78 -15.41 3.62 2.83
CA SER A 78 -14.39 2.60 3.10
C SER A 78 -13.87 2.61 4.54
N LYS A 79 -13.88 3.77 5.21
CA LYS A 79 -13.48 3.92 6.63
C LYS A 79 -14.23 3.00 7.58
N TYR A 80 -15.47 2.67 7.24
CA TYR A 80 -16.38 1.88 8.07
C TYR A 80 -16.44 0.41 7.64
N ARG A 81 -15.68 0.01 6.63
CA ARG A 81 -15.70 -1.34 6.03
C ARG A 81 -14.47 -2.15 6.40
N ARG A 82 -14.47 -2.66 7.65
CA ARG A 82 -13.39 -3.51 8.18
C ARG A 82 -13.36 -4.91 7.56
N ASP A 83 -14.46 -5.32 6.96
CA ASP A 83 -14.65 -6.58 6.26
C ASP A 83 -14.03 -6.61 4.86
N ILE A 84 -13.56 -5.47 4.35
CA ILE A 84 -12.91 -5.37 3.03
C ILE A 84 -11.41 -5.12 3.21
N SER A 85 -10.59 -5.96 2.59
CA SER A 85 -9.13 -5.82 2.68
C SER A 85 -8.58 -4.69 1.79
N TRP A 86 -9.08 -4.54 0.56
CA TRP A 86 -8.59 -3.55 -0.40
C TRP A 86 -9.72 -2.82 -1.12
N PHE A 87 -9.56 -1.52 -1.29
CA PHE A 87 -10.44 -0.70 -2.11
C PHE A 87 -9.67 -0.26 -3.36
N THR A 88 -10.32 -0.25 -4.52
CA THR A 88 -9.69 0.19 -5.77
C THR A 88 -10.63 1.07 -6.58
N CYS A 89 -10.06 2.04 -7.29
CA CYS A 89 -10.79 2.97 -8.15
C CYS A 89 -9.97 3.28 -9.42
N LEU A 90 -10.59 3.12 -10.59
CA LEU A 90 -10.01 3.44 -11.88
C LEU A 90 -10.23 4.92 -12.20
N LEU A 91 -9.17 5.70 -12.30
CA LEU A 91 -9.22 7.13 -12.60
C LEU A 91 -8.86 7.42 -14.06
N GLY A 92 -9.70 8.24 -14.68
CA GLY A 92 -9.63 8.69 -16.06
C GLY A 92 -8.65 9.82 -16.29
N LYS A 93 -8.53 10.72 -15.30
CA LYS A 93 -7.75 11.96 -15.41
C LYS A 93 -6.59 11.99 -14.43
N LYS A 94 -5.47 12.56 -14.88
CA LYS A 94 -4.27 12.80 -14.06
C LYS A 94 -4.57 13.74 -12.88
N SER A 95 -5.37 14.78 -13.10
CA SER A 95 -5.78 15.72 -12.03
C SER A 95 -6.55 14.99 -10.94
N SER A 96 -7.52 14.16 -11.33
CA SER A 96 -8.30 13.34 -10.40
C SER A 96 -7.43 12.43 -9.55
N LEU A 97 -6.40 11.80 -10.12
CA LEU A 97 -5.43 11.02 -9.34
C LEU A 97 -4.69 11.88 -8.30
N VAL A 98 -4.23 13.08 -8.68
CA VAL A 98 -3.55 13.98 -7.75
C VAL A 98 -4.46 14.34 -6.57
N ASP A 99 -5.71 14.70 -6.86
CA ASP A 99 -6.68 15.12 -5.85
C ASP A 99 -7.01 13.98 -4.88
N VAL A 100 -7.34 12.79 -5.40
CA VAL A 100 -7.74 11.66 -4.54
C VAL A 100 -6.53 11.12 -3.74
N VAL A 101 -5.31 11.17 -4.27
CA VAL A 101 -4.09 10.84 -3.50
C VAL A 101 -3.86 11.85 -2.37
N GLN A 102 -4.16 13.13 -2.59
CA GLN A 102 -4.07 14.13 -1.54
C GLN A 102 -5.13 13.88 -0.45
N ASP A 103 -6.34 13.47 -0.83
CA ASP A 103 -7.39 13.09 0.11
C ASP A 103 -6.97 11.89 0.98
N LEU A 104 -6.37 10.84 0.39
CA LEU A 104 -5.80 9.70 1.15
C LEU A 104 -4.76 10.17 2.18
N ARG A 105 -3.87 11.08 1.79
CA ARG A 105 -2.81 11.61 2.68
C ARG A 105 -3.40 12.45 3.82
N ASN A 106 -4.42 13.27 3.54
CA ASN A 106 -5.11 14.06 4.55
C ASN A 106 -5.79 13.16 5.59
N GLU A 107 -6.32 12.02 5.15
CA GLU A 107 -6.90 10.96 5.99
C GLU A 107 -5.85 10.05 6.66
N LYS A 108 -4.55 10.35 6.49
CA LYS A 108 -3.41 9.59 7.02
C LYS A 108 -3.37 8.13 6.56
N ILE A 109 -3.91 7.84 5.37
CA ILE A 109 -3.84 6.52 4.75
C ILE A 109 -2.52 6.42 3.98
N ASP A 110 -1.57 5.68 4.52
CA ASP A 110 -0.25 5.45 3.91
C ASP A 110 -0.15 4.10 3.17
N ASN A 111 -1.11 3.20 3.38
CA ASN A 111 -1.20 1.91 2.73
C ASN A 111 -2.02 2.01 1.43
N TYR A 112 -1.40 2.59 0.40
CA TYR A 112 -2.02 2.74 -0.91
C TYR A 112 -1.05 2.35 -2.03
N GLY A 113 -1.57 2.16 -3.23
CA GLY A 113 -0.81 1.82 -4.44
C GLY A 113 -1.37 2.54 -5.65
N ILE A 114 -0.51 2.79 -6.64
CA ILE A 114 -0.93 3.38 -7.91
C ILE A 114 -0.36 2.55 -9.04
N TYR A 115 -1.23 2.09 -9.92
CA TYR A 115 -0.86 1.39 -11.14
C TYR A 115 -1.25 2.22 -12.36
N GLU A 116 -0.32 2.47 -13.28
CA GLU A 116 -0.58 3.20 -14.52
C GLU A 116 -0.87 2.22 -15.66
N ILE A 117 -2.03 2.36 -16.27
CA ILE A 117 -2.44 1.62 -17.47
C ILE A 117 -2.18 2.51 -18.68
N ASN A 118 -1.33 2.02 -19.58
CA ASN A 118 -1.02 2.66 -20.85
C ASN A 118 -1.60 1.82 -22.00
N LEU A 119 -2.75 2.22 -22.53
CA LEU A 119 -3.41 1.56 -23.66
C LEU A 119 -3.38 2.49 -24.89
N GLY A 120 -2.23 2.53 -25.56
CA GLY A 120 -2.00 3.41 -26.72
C GLY A 120 -2.01 4.89 -26.31
N LYS A 121 -2.95 5.66 -26.87
CA LYS A 121 -3.12 7.10 -26.55
C LYS A 121 -3.83 7.35 -25.22
N THR A 122 -4.49 6.34 -24.66
CA THR A 122 -5.30 6.48 -23.46
C THR A 122 -4.51 6.02 -22.25
N LYS A 123 -4.32 6.94 -21.29
CA LYS A 123 -3.78 6.65 -19.95
C LYS A 123 -4.91 6.55 -18.94
N ARG A 124 -4.80 5.58 -18.04
CA ARG A 124 -5.67 5.42 -16.87
C ARG A 124 -4.82 5.06 -15.66
N TRP A 125 -5.35 5.30 -14.47
CA TRP A 125 -4.65 4.95 -13.23
C TRP A 125 -5.58 4.14 -12.33
N ILE A 126 -5.12 3.01 -11.83
CA ILE A 126 -5.79 2.32 -10.73
C ILE A 126 -5.17 2.83 -9.44
N LEU A 127 -5.98 3.47 -8.61
CA LEU A 127 -5.64 3.79 -7.24
C LEU A 127 -6.18 2.70 -6.33
N SER A 128 -5.35 2.16 -5.43
CA SER A 128 -5.77 1.19 -4.42
C SER A 128 -5.38 1.64 -3.01
N TRP A 129 -6.17 1.30 -2.00
CA TRP A 129 -5.82 1.55 -0.59
C TRP A 129 -6.38 0.50 0.36
N SER A 130 -5.80 0.41 1.55
CA SER A 130 -6.19 -0.52 2.61
C SER A 130 -6.10 0.14 3.99
N TYR A 131 -6.98 -0.27 4.91
CA TYR A 131 -6.87 0.04 6.34
C TYR A 131 -6.20 -1.08 7.15
N SER A 132 -5.82 -2.18 6.49
CA SER A 132 -5.11 -3.29 7.14
C SER A 132 -3.64 -2.93 7.39
N HIS A 133 -3.01 -3.65 8.31
CA HIS A 133 -1.58 -3.49 8.57
C HIS A 133 -0.72 -4.25 7.56
N ARG A 134 -1.31 -5.16 6.78
CA ARG A 134 -0.58 -5.94 5.77
C ARG A 134 -0.14 -5.01 4.65
N ARG A 135 1.16 -5.06 4.35
CA ARG A 135 1.78 -4.20 3.35
C ARG A 135 1.92 -4.96 2.03
N PRO A 136 1.57 -4.34 0.89
CA PRO A 136 1.76 -4.97 -0.40
C PRO A 136 3.25 -5.02 -0.77
N TYR A 137 3.61 -5.95 -1.65
CA TYR A 137 4.95 -6.00 -2.21
C TYR A 137 5.29 -4.70 -2.95
N ASN A 138 6.51 -4.21 -2.76
CA ASN A 138 6.94 -2.91 -3.26
C ASN A 138 6.73 -2.74 -4.78
N HIS A 139 6.96 -3.78 -5.57
CA HIS A 139 6.80 -3.73 -7.03
C HIS A 139 5.34 -3.53 -7.47
N LEU A 140 4.36 -3.88 -6.63
CA LEU A 140 2.93 -3.68 -6.94
C LEU A 140 2.49 -2.23 -6.72
N ILE A 141 3.12 -1.52 -5.77
CA ILE A 141 2.74 -0.16 -5.38
C ILE A 141 3.68 0.93 -5.87
N ARG A 142 4.87 0.53 -6.34
CA ARG A 142 5.90 1.41 -6.88
C ARG A 142 6.48 0.80 -8.17
N PRO A 143 5.74 0.81 -9.28
CA PRO A 143 6.23 0.28 -10.55
C PRO A 143 7.47 1.06 -11.02
N ALA A 144 8.41 0.35 -11.67
CA ALA A 144 9.70 0.91 -12.08
C ALA A 144 9.55 2.08 -13.08
N SER A 145 8.56 2.00 -13.96
CA SER A 145 8.17 3.08 -14.88
C SER A 145 6.84 3.66 -14.45
N PHE A 146 6.86 4.86 -13.88
CA PHE A 146 5.66 5.60 -13.48
C PHE A 146 5.81 7.08 -13.79
N SER A 147 4.79 7.68 -14.40
CA SER A 147 4.89 9.06 -14.87
C SER A 147 4.84 10.12 -13.74
N LEU A 148 4.44 9.74 -12.52
CA LEU A 148 4.19 10.67 -11.40
C LEU A 148 4.83 10.22 -10.08
N PRO A 149 6.16 10.02 -10.00
CA PRO A 149 6.83 9.40 -8.85
C PRO A 149 6.56 10.09 -7.49
N LYS A 150 6.22 11.38 -7.49
CA LYS A 150 5.85 12.15 -6.28
C LYS A 150 4.54 11.70 -5.63
N LEU A 151 3.67 11.02 -6.37
CA LEU A 151 2.40 10.50 -5.85
C LEU A 151 2.55 9.13 -5.19
N LEU A 152 3.63 8.40 -5.48
CA LEU A 152 3.81 7.04 -4.99
C LEU A 152 3.93 6.99 -3.44
N PRO A 153 3.38 5.94 -2.80
CA PRO A 153 3.46 5.71 -1.35
C PRO A 153 4.90 5.44 -0.91
N ARG A 154 5.18 5.40 0.41
CA ARG A 154 6.52 5.00 0.89
C ARG A 154 6.88 3.58 0.44
N LYS A 155 8.18 3.33 0.25
CA LYS A 155 8.68 2.02 -0.19
C LYS A 155 8.42 0.95 0.87
N THR A 156 8.02 -0.25 0.47
CA THR A 156 7.93 -1.40 1.37
C THR A 156 9.15 -2.31 1.25
N LEU A 157 10.14 -1.96 0.41
CA LEU A 157 11.38 -2.69 0.21
C LEU A 157 12.58 -1.80 0.51
N TYR A 158 13.49 -2.28 1.35
CA TYR A 158 14.80 -1.70 1.57
C TYR A 158 15.86 -2.63 0.98
N GLU A 159 16.79 -2.09 0.20
CA GLU A 159 17.89 -2.83 -0.40
C GLU A 159 19.23 -2.26 0.06
N TRP A 160 20.19 -3.14 0.32
CA TRP A 160 21.52 -2.81 0.78
C TRP A 160 22.57 -3.47 -0.11
N ASN A 161 23.54 -2.68 -0.55
CA ASN A 161 24.78 -3.20 -1.09
C ASN A 161 25.67 -3.53 0.11
N VAL A 162 25.77 -4.81 0.44
CA VAL A 162 26.44 -5.26 1.68
C VAL A 162 27.92 -5.61 1.49
N GLY A 163 28.38 -5.83 0.25
CA GLY A 163 29.79 -6.12 -0.04
C GLY A 163 30.32 -7.37 0.67
N MET A 164 29.44 -8.29 1.04
CA MET A 164 29.73 -9.54 1.74
C MET A 164 28.97 -10.69 1.07
N ASP A 165 29.46 -11.91 1.25
CA ASP A 165 28.80 -13.12 0.77
C ASP A 165 27.53 -13.44 1.58
N LYS A 166 26.73 -14.36 1.04
CA LYS A 166 25.45 -14.78 1.61
C LYS A 166 25.58 -15.38 3.01
N GLN A 167 26.65 -16.12 3.30
CA GLN A 167 26.86 -16.74 4.61
C GLN A 167 27.16 -15.66 5.65
N THR A 168 28.14 -14.80 5.39
CA THR A 168 28.50 -13.68 6.28
C THR A 168 27.32 -12.73 6.54
N PHE A 169 26.46 -12.53 5.53
CA PHE A 169 25.22 -11.75 5.67
C PHE A 169 24.27 -12.35 6.71
N PHE A 170 23.99 -13.66 6.61
CA PHE A 170 23.07 -14.31 7.55
C PHE A 170 23.67 -14.44 8.95
N GLU A 171 24.97 -14.71 9.08
CA GLU A 171 25.64 -14.72 10.40
C GLU A 171 25.58 -13.33 11.08
N THR A 172 25.73 -12.26 10.30
CA THR A 172 25.59 -10.89 10.81
C THR A 172 24.14 -10.57 11.21
N LEU A 173 23.17 -11.03 10.42
CA LEU A 173 21.75 -10.87 10.72
C LEU A 173 21.38 -11.60 12.02
N ASP A 174 21.75 -12.86 12.15
CA ASP A 174 21.42 -13.70 13.31
C ASP A 174 22.00 -13.08 14.60
N ARG A 175 23.29 -12.69 14.56
CA ARG A 175 23.93 -11.99 15.68
C ARG A 175 23.20 -10.70 16.07
N PHE A 176 22.71 -9.94 15.09
CA PHE A 176 21.96 -8.73 15.34
C PHE A 176 20.59 -9.03 15.99
N LEU A 177 19.85 -10.00 15.48
CA LEU A 177 18.53 -10.38 16.00
C LEU A 177 18.64 -10.88 17.44
N ASP A 178 19.62 -11.74 17.73
CA ASP A 178 19.91 -12.24 19.08
C ASP A 178 20.27 -11.11 20.04
N THR A 179 21.21 -10.23 19.64
CA THR A 179 21.65 -9.10 20.47
C THR A 179 20.51 -8.14 20.79
N MET A 180 19.56 -7.97 19.87
CA MET A 180 18.42 -7.08 20.04
C MET A 180 17.19 -7.79 20.60
N ASN A 181 17.27 -9.09 20.91
CA ASN A 181 16.14 -9.91 21.35
C ASN A 181 14.90 -9.72 20.46
N VAL A 182 15.09 -9.84 19.15
CA VAL A 182 14.03 -9.75 18.14
C VAL A 182 13.66 -11.14 17.69
N GLU A 183 12.37 -11.47 17.68
CA GLU A 183 11.89 -12.79 17.29
C GLU A 183 12.03 -12.98 15.77
N CYS A 184 12.40 -14.19 15.36
CA CYS A 184 12.46 -14.54 13.95
C CYS A 184 12.15 -16.02 13.70
N SER A 185 11.68 -16.31 12.48
CA SER A 185 11.61 -17.66 11.93
C SER A 185 12.32 -17.71 10.59
N ARG A 186 12.95 -18.85 10.28
CA ARG A 186 13.70 -19.03 9.03
C ARG A 186 12.99 -20.06 8.17
N HIS A 187 12.77 -19.69 6.91
CA HIS A 187 12.22 -20.55 5.88
C HIS A 187 13.00 -20.33 4.59
N ASP A 188 13.72 -21.36 4.15
CA ASP A 188 14.62 -21.30 3.00
C ASP A 188 15.65 -20.15 3.13
N ASP A 189 15.77 -19.33 2.08
CA ASP A 189 16.64 -18.16 1.97
C ASP A 189 16.01 -16.87 2.55
N LYS A 190 15.00 -17.02 3.41
CA LYS A 190 14.26 -15.90 3.99
C LYS A 190 14.19 -16.03 5.51
N VAL A 191 14.40 -14.90 6.19
CA VAL A 191 14.22 -14.75 7.63
C VAL A 191 13.03 -13.83 7.85
N SER A 192 11.94 -14.39 8.37
CA SER A 192 10.80 -13.62 8.84
C SER A 192 11.12 -13.07 10.22
N VAL A 193 11.04 -11.75 10.36
CA VAL A 193 11.36 -11.02 11.58
C VAL A 193 10.06 -10.45 12.15
N PHE A 194 9.86 -10.64 13.44
CA PHE A 194 8.73 -10.14 14.19
C PHE A 194 9.19 -9.40 15.44
N SER A 195 8.59 -8.24 15.71
CA SER A 195 8.79 -7.51 16.94
C SER A 195 7.52 -6.83 17.42
N ASN A 196 7.28 -6.86 18.72
CA ASN A 196 6.21 -6.12 19.40
C ASN A 196 6.70 -4.77 19.99
N GLY A 197 7.86 -4.27 19.54
CA GLY A 197 8.43 -3.01 19.98
C GLY A 197 9.79 -2.69 19.37
N ILE A 198 10.38 -1.55 19.74
CA ILE A 198 11.64 -1.06 19.16
C ILE A 198 12.86 -1.37 20.05
N SER A 199 13.33 -2.62 20.08
CA SER A 199 14.49 -3.02 20.91
C SER A 199 15.83 -2.51 20.37
N TRP A 200 15.92 -2.25 19.06
CA TRP A 200 17.16 -1.83 18.38
C TRP A 200 17.47 -0.34 18.46
N SER A 201 16.61 0.47 19.09
CA SER A 201 16.85 1.91 19.25
C SER A 201 17.87 2.22 20.35
N ARG A 202 18.57 3.37 20.25
CA ARG A 202 19.49 3.82 21.32
C ARG A 202 18.74 4.06 22.64
N LYS A 203 17.51 4.58 22.58
CA LYS A 203 16.66 4.84 23.74
C LYS A 203 16.28 3.53 24.43
N ALA A 204 15.78 2.54 23.69
CA ALA A 204 15.39 1.24 24.26
C ALA A 204 16.58 0.55 24.94
N ARG A 205 17.76 0.55 24.30
CA ARG A 205 18.99 -0.02 24.90
C ARG A 205 19.46 0.69 26.18
N ARG A 206 19.13 1.97 26.38
CA ARG A 206 19.42 2.68 27.63
C ARG A 206 18.40 2.35 28.71
N MET A 207 17.13 2.22 28.33
CA MET A 207 16.05 1.91 29.27
C MET A 207 16.08 0.45 29.75
N SER A 208 16.47 -0.52 28.91
CA SER A 208 16.59 -1.93 29.33
C SER A 208 17.66 -2.17 30.39
N LYS A 209 18.63 -1.24 30.55
CA LYS A 209 19.62 -1.25 31.64
C LYS A 209 19.07 -0.76 32.98
N HIS A 210 17.90 -0.10 32.99
CA HIS A 210 17.36 0.59 34.15
C HIS A 210 15.90 0.28 34.51
N GLN A 211 15.07 -0.32 33.63
CA GLN A 211 13.64 -0.61 33.89
C GLN A 211 13.10 -1.85 33.14
N ASN A 212 12.03 -2.44 33.69
CA ASN A 212 11.24 -3.54 33.10
C ASN A 212 10.60 -3.15 31.74
N PRO A 213 10.52 -4.10 30.77
CA PRO A 213 10.32 -3.81 29.34
C PRO A 213 8.85 -3.67 28.90
N SER A 214 7.96 -3.08 29.71
CA SER A 214 6.50 -3.14 29.49
C SER A 214 5.84 -1.88 28.91
N GLN A 215 6.60 -0.95 28.32
CA GLN A 215 6.02 0.19 27.59
C GLN A 215 6.38 0.12 26.11
N THR A 216 5.81 -0.86 25.40
CA THR A 216 5.73 -0.82 23.93
C THR A 216 4.39 -0.20 23.55
N ASN A 217 4.40 0.80 22.66
CA ASN A 217 3.14 1.36 22.16
C ASN A 217 2.52 0.38 21.18
N MET A 218 1.18 0.27 21.14
CA MET A 218 0.41 -0.57 20.20
C MET A 218 0.65 -0.28 18.69
N GLY A 219 1.54 0.66 18.34
CA GLY A 219 1.95 0.99 16.97
C GLY A 219 3.38 0.60 16.62
N ASP A 220 4.16 0.07 17.57
CA ASP A 220 5.58 -0.24 17.41
C ASP A 220 5.84 -1.64 16.87
N ASN A 221 4.80 -2.34 16.41
CA ASN A 221 4.93 -3.69 15.88
C ASN A 221 5.55 -3.68 14.47
N LEU A 222 6.42 -4.64 14.22
CA LEU A 222 7.10 -4.81 12.95
C LEU A 222 7.04 -6.26 12.52
N TRP A 223 6.58 -6.49 11.30
CA TRP A 223 6.82 -7.74 10.58
C TRP A 223 7.53 -7.40 9.28
N CYS A 224 8.65 -8.06 9.04
CA CYS A 224 9.35 -7.95 7.77
C CYS A 224 10.01 -9.27 7.40
N THR A 225 10.41 -9.39 6.14
CA THR A 225 11.20 -10.51 5.66
C THR A 225 12.55 -10.00 5.19
N VAL A 226 13.63 -10.57 5.73
CA VAL A 226 15.01 -10.27 5.32
C VAL A 226 15.53 -11.43 4.46
N CYS A 227 16.13 -11.12 3.32
CA CYS A 227 16.74 -12.11 2.44
C CYS A 227 17.99 -11.56 1.76
N TYR A 228 18.74 -12.45 1.13
CA TYR A 228 19.91 -12.12 0.31
C TYR A 228 19.63 -12.54 -1.13
N ASN A 229 19.68 -11.61 -2.07
CA ASN A 229 19.41 -11.87 -3.48
C ASN A 229 20.23 -10.92 -4.37
N ASN A 230 20.76 -11.41 -5.49
CA ASN A 230 21.56 -10.63 -6.44
C ASN A 230 22.68 -9.81 -5.76
N ASP A 231 23.44 -10.46 -4.87
CA ASP A 231 24.52 -9.86 -4.07
C ASP A 231 24.10 -8.64 -3.21
N LYS A 232 22.81 -8.58 -2.88
CA LYS A 232 22.21 -7.53 -2.06
C LYS A 232 21.42 -8.11 -0.90
N GLY A 233 21.51 -7.45 0.24
CA GLY A 233 20.57 -7.66 1.33
C GLY A 233 19.26 -6.94 1.03
N GLN A 234 18.13 -7.61 1.22
CA GLN A 234 16.80 -7.04 1.04
C GLN A 234 15.98 -7.22 2.31
N CYS A 235 15.21 -6.20 2.67
CA CYS A 235 14.22 -6.26 3.75
C CYS A 235 12.88 -5.77 3.21
N CYS A 236 11.85 -6.61 3.29
CA CYS A 236 10.49 -6.29 2.84
C CYS A 236 9.58 -6.10 4.05
N TRP A 237 8.95 -4.93 4.18
CA TRP A 237 7.91 -4.68 5.16
C TRP A 237 6.65 -5.47 4.80
N THR A 238 6.21 -6.38 5.68
CA THR A 238 5.07 -7.26 5.43
C THR A 238 3.86 -6.89 6.27
N GLU A 239 4.07 -6.43 7.51
CA GLU A 239 3.01 -5.95 8.39
C GLU A 239 3.51 -4.85 9.35
N GLY A 240 2.69 -3.84 9.59
CA GLY A 240 2.94 -2.82 10.61
C GLY A 240 2.28 -1.48 10.29
N LYS A 241 2.13 -0.64 11.31
CA LYS A 241 1.49 0.69 11.18
C LYS A 241 2.48 1.81 10.91
N ASP A 242 3.60 1.83 11.62
CA ASP A 242 4.54 2.95 11.57
C ASP A 242 5.74 2.64 10.65
N TYR A 243 5.81 3.36 9.53
CA TYR A 243 6.93 3.27 8.61
C TYR A 243 8.27 3.64 9.26
N LEU A 244 8.28 4.56 10.23
CA LEU A 244 9.52 4.98 10.91
C LEU A 244 10.12 3.84 11.74
N VAL A 245 9.28 2.96 12.29
CA VAL A 245 9.75 1.74 12.98
C VAL A 245 10.48 0.83 11.99
N TYR A 246 9.85 0.53 10.85
CA TYR A 246 10.45 -0.25 9.77
C TYR A 246 11.76 0.38 9.25
N GLU A 247 11.75 1.68 8.95
CA GLU A 247 12.93 2.39 8.47
C GLU A 247 14.07 2.40 9.50
N SER A 248 13.76 2.54 10.78
CA SER A 248 14.75 2.51 11.87
C SER A 248 15.39 1.12 12.01
N PHE A 249 14.60 0.05 11.87
CA PHE A 249 15.09 -1.32 11.88
C PHE A 249 16.07 -1.53 10.72
N CYS A 250 15.62 -1.20 9.51
CA CYS A 250 16.43 -1.31 8.30
C CYS A 250 17.74 -0.53 8.39
N SER A 251 17.69 0.71 8.87
CA SER A 251 18.86 1.57 9.00
C SER A 251 19.84 1.05 10.05
N THR A 252 19.33 0.51 11.15
CA THR A 252 20.18 -0.04 12.22
C THR A 252 20.87 -1.31 11.76
N LEU A 253 20.15 -2.21 11.08
CA LEU A 253 20.68 -3.45 10.52
C LEU A 253 21.72 -3.17 9.42
N HIS A 254 21.45 -2.21 8.52
CA HIS A 254 22.42 -1.81 7.49
C HIS A 254 23.76 -1.36 8.08
N ARG A 255 23.74 -0.61 9.18
CA ARG A 255 24.96 -0.21 9.87
C ARG A 255 25.74 -1.42 10.39
N LYS A 256 25.05 -2.48 10.85
CA LYS A 256 25.69 -3.73 11.28
C LYS A 256 26.33 -4.49 10.13
N PHE A 257 25.71 -4.50 8.95
CA PHE A 257 26.36 -5.05 7.77
C PHE A 257 27.66 -4.28 7.45
N LYS A 258 27.62 -2.95 7.41
CA LYS A 258 28.82 -2.14 7.13
C LYS A 258 29.97 -2.34 8.13
N GLU A 259 29.66 -2.53 9.42
CA GLU A 259 30.66 -2.79 10.46
C GLU A 259 31.40 -4.12 10.25
N ASN A 260 30.76 -5.12 9.61
CA ASN A 260 31.34 -6.45 9.37
C ASN A 260 31.87 -6.65 7.94
N SER A 261 31.63 -5.71 7.00
CA SER A 261 32.19 -5.76 5.64
C SER A 261 33.63 -5.21 5.53
N SER A 262 34.19 -4.70 6.64
CA SER A 262 35.51 -4.04 6.68
C SER A 262 36.60 -4.98 7.17
#